data_AF-A0A660M5D2-F1
#
_entry.id   AF-A0A660M5D2-F1
#
_cell.length_a   1.000
_cell.length_b   1.000
_cell.length_c   1.000
_cell.angle_alpha   90.00
_cell.angle_beta   90.00
_cell.angle_gamma   90.00
#
_symmetry.space_group_name_H-M   'P 1'
#
loop_
_entity.id
_entity.type
_entity.pdbx_description
1 polymer ?
#
loop_
_entity_poly.entity_id
_entity_poly.type
_entity_poly.pdbx_seq_one_letter_code
_entity_poly.pdbx_strand_id
1 'polypeptide(L)'
;MNQNADSSGAANRPPQPAKSAESYADQLATQLRKGFLAYCVLVICAQQPHYTGDLVKRLHQAELVVVEGTIYPLLGRLQRDGLLRYDWQESEQGPPRKYYVLTEYGQRVMIELKQRIKTLSSTLKTLEKGAKS
;
A
#
# COMPACT_ATOMS: atom_id res chain seq x y z
N MET A 1 -0.27 -60.92 -28.07
CA MET A 1 -0.89 -59.68 -28.55
C MET A 1 -0.91 -58.67 -27.41
N ASN A 2 -0.17 -57.58 -27.55
CA ASN A 2 -0.19 -56.42 -26.66
C ASN A 2 -1.04 -55.31 -27.32
N GLN A 3 -1.86 -54.60 -26.55
CA GLN A 3 -2.62 -53.34 -26.86
C GLN A 3 -3.65 -53.17 -25.72
N ASN A 4 -3.83 -52.06 -25.00
CA ASN A 4 -3.29 -50.72 -25.02
C ASN A 4 -3.35 -50.18 -23.58
N ALA A 5 -2.26 -49.58 -23.11
CA ALA A 5 -2.26 -48.74 -21.92
C ALA A 5 -2.90 -47.40 -22.27
N ASP A 6 -4.11 -47.17 -21.79
CA ASP A 6 -4.74 -45.85 -21.79
C ASP A 6 -3.93 -44.92 -20.88
N SER A 7 -3.10 -44.11 -21.52
CA SER A 7 -2.13 -43.20 -20.92
C SER A 7 -2.46 -41.77 -21.33
N SER A 8 -3.72 -41.35 -21.14
CA SER A 8 -4.19 -40.01 -21.56
C SER A 8 -4.81 -39.16 -20.43
N GLY A 9 -4.49 -39.42 -19.16
CA GLY A 9 -5.13 -38.72 -18.01
C GLY A 9 -4.25 -37.79 -17.17
N ALA A 10 -2.92 -37.81 -17.31
CA ALA A 10 -2.01 -37.23 -16.31
C ALA A 10 -1.48 -35.81 -16.62
N ALA A 11 -1.73 -35.25 -17.80
CA ALA A 11 -0.90 -34.17 -18.34
C ALA A 11 -1.34 -32.73 -18.01
N ASN A 12 -2.36 -32.48 -17.19
CA ASN A 12 -2.75 -31.10 -16.85
C ASN A 12 -3.51 -30.93 -15.52
N ARG A 13 -3.00 -31.51 -14.42
CA ARG A 13 -3.53 -31.18 -13.09
C ARG A 13 -2.89 -29.87 -12.61
N PRO A 14 -3.68 -28.86 -12.19
CA PRO A 14 -3.09 -27.67 -11.59
C PRO A 14 -2.27 -28.07 -10.35
N PRO A 15 -1.14 -27.38 -10.10
CA PRO A 15 -0.34 -27.67 -8.92
C PRO A 15 -1.20 -27.53 -7.67
N GLN A 16 -1.05 -28.46 -6.72
CA GLN A 16 -1.72 -28.31 -5.43
C GLN A 16 -1.12 -27.09 -4.71
N PRO A 17 -1.94 -26.13 -4.27
CA PRO A 17 -1.43 -24.90 -3.67
C PRO A 17 -0.80 -25.22 -2.30
N ALA A 18 0.40 -24.68 -2.07
CA ALA A 18 1.11 -24.83 -0.79
C ALA A 18 0.47 -24.04 0.36
N LYS A 19 -0.46 -23.13 0.06
CA LYS A 19 -1.17 -22.28 1.02
C LYS A 19 -2.67 -22.35 0.78
N SER A 20 -3.46 -22.12 1.82
CA SER A 20 -4.91 -21.90 1.64
C SER A 20 -5.17 -20.65 0.81
N ALA A 21 -6.35 -20.58 0.19
CA ALA A 21 -6.75 -19.43 -0.61
C ALA A 21 -6.77 -18.14 0.23
N GLU A 22 -7.25 -18.23 1.48
CA GLU A 22 -7.30 -17.13 2.44
C GLU A 22 -5.89 -16.61 2.75
N SER A 23 -4.96 -17.50 3.09
CA SER A 23 -3.57 -17.12 3.39
C SER A 23 -2.88 -16.46 2.19
N TYR A 24 -3.16 -16.94 0.98
CA TYR A 24 -2.61 -16.36 -0.24
C TYR A 24 -3.21 -14.97 -0.53
N ALA A 25 -4.52 -14.82 -0.36
CA ALA A 25 -5.20 -13.53 -0.51
C ALA A 25 -4.68 -12.50 0.50
N ASP A 26 -4.49 -12.88 1.77
CA ASP A 26 -3.94 -12.01 2.81
C ASP A 26 -2.52 -11.52 2.47
N GLN A 27 -1.69 -12.40 1.90
CA GLN A 27 -0.34 -12.04 1.47
C GLN A 27 -0.39 -10.99 0.34
N LEU A 28 -1.24 -11.20 -0.67
CA LEU A 28 -1.42 -10.25 -1.77
C LEU A 28 -1.98 -8.91 -1.26
N ALA A 29 -3.02 -8.95 -0.43
CA ALA A 29 -3.61 -7.77 0.18
C ALA A 29 -2.58 -6.98 1.00
N THR A 30 -1.71 -7.67 1.76
CA THR A 30 -0.64 -7.04 2.52
C THR A 30 0.37 -6.32 1.61
N GLN A 31 0.74 -6.91 0.47
CA GLN A 31 1.65 -6.28 -0.48
C GLN A 31 1.03 -5.01 -1.10
N LEU A 32 -0.24 -5.09 -1.51
CA LEU A 32 -0.99 -3.95 -2.03
C LEU A 32 -1.13 -2.84 -0.98
N ARG A 33 -1.47 -3.21 0.27
CA ARG A 33 -1.66 -2.26 1.38
C ARG A 33 -0.40 -1.49 1.72
N LYS A 34 0.79 -2.09 1.62
CA LYS A 34 2.08 -1.40 1.90
C LYS A 34 2.29 -0.19 0.99
N GLY A 35 2.13 -0.36 -0.32
CA GLY A 35 2.28 0.73 -1.29
C GLY A 35 1.16 1.77 -1.16
N PHE A 36 -0.08 1.30 -0.95
CA PHE A 36 -1.22 2.18 -0.77
C PHE A 36 -1.09 3.05 0.50
N LEU A 37 -0.66 2.47 1.62
CA LEU A 37 -0.45 3.20 2.86
C LEU A 37 0.64 4.27 2.72
N ALA A 38 1.74 3.96 2.03
CA ALA A 38 2.76 4.95 1.72
C ALA A 38 2.19 6.14 0.95
N TYR A 39 1.38 5.87 -0.09
CA TYR A 39 0.69 6.91 -0.84
C TYR A 39 -0.26 7.75 0.03
N CYS A 40 -1.07 7.13 0.89
CA CYS A 40 -1.97 7.84 1.80
C CYS A 40 -1.22 8.82 2.72
N VAL A 41 -0.07 8.41 3.26
CA VAL A 41 0.78 9.31 4.07
C VAL A 41 1.25 10.51 3.26
N LEU A 42 1.73 10.29 2.02
CA LEU A 42 2.14 11.39 1.14
C LEU A 42 0.98 12.35 0.85
N VAL A 43 -0.22 11.84 0.59
CA VAL A 43 -1.42 12.66 0.34
C VAL A 43 -1.78 13.52 1.55
N ILE A 44 -1.67 12.98 2.77
CA ILE A 44 -1.93 13.74 3.99
C ILE A 44 -0.88 14.84 4.16
N CYS A 45 0.41 14.50 4.04
CA CYS A 45 1.53 15.44 4.15
C CYS A 45 1.57 16.52 3.06
N ALA A 46 0.80 16.38 1.98
CA ALA A 46 0.70 17.38 0.91
C ALA A 46 -0.09 18.62 1.31
N GLN A 47 -0.92 18.53 2.34
CA GLN A 47 -1.80 19.62 2.74
C GLN A 47 -1.08 20.59 3.68
N GLN A 48 -0.35 20.04 4.66
CA GLN A 48 0.36 20.79 5.68
C GLN A 48 1.33 19.87 6.44
N PRO A 49 2.25 20.43 7.26
CA PRO A 49 3.05 19.63 8.18
C PRO A 49 2.19 18.83 9.16
N HIS A 50 2.57 17.58 9.44
CA HIS A 50 1.82 16.69 10.34
C HIS A 50 2.71 15.99 11.36
N TYR A 51 2.29 16.01 12.63
CA TYR A 51 2.84 15.13 13.65
C TYR A 51 2.37 13.69 13.42
N THR A 52 3.17 12.70 13.83
CA THR A 52 2.85 11.27 13.64
C THR A 52 1.48 10.90 14.18
N GLY A 53 1.09 11.41 15.36
CA GLY A 53 -0.22 11.14 15.95
C GLY A 53 -1.38 11.66 15.09
N ASP A 54 -1.20 12.80 14.41
CA ASP A 54 -2.22 13.36 13.52
C ASP A 54 -2.34 12.56 12.22
N LEU A 55 -1.23 12.01 11.73
CA LEU A 55 -1.23 11.09 10.59
C LEU A 55 -2.04 9.83 10.93
N VAL A 56 -1.79 9.20 12.07
CA VAL A 56 -2.54 8.01 12.53
C VAL A 56 -4.03 8.34 12.63
N LYS A 57 -4.39 9.45 13.28
CA LYS A 57 -5.78 9.90 13.42
C LYS A 57 -6.46 10.10 12.06
N ARG A 58 -5.80 10.79 11.11
CA ARG A 58 -6.34 11.02 9.77
C ARG A 58 -6.52 9.73 8.97
N LEU A 59 -5.58 8.78 9.09
CA LEU A 59 -5.70 7.47 8.45
C LEU A 59 -6.88 6.67 9.03
N HIS A 60 -7.08 6.71 10.35
CA HIS A 60 -8.24 6.08 11.00
C HIS A 60 -9.56 6.72 10.57
N GLN A 61 -9.63 8.04 10.46
CA GLN A 61 -10.82 8.75 9.95
C GLN A 61 -11.16 8.37 8.50
N ALA A 62 -10.15 7.99 7.71
CA ALA A 62 -10.31 7.46 6.36
C ALA A 62 -10.51 5.92 6.33
N GLU A 63 -10.88 5.32 7.47
CA GLU A 63 -11.12 3.88 7.67
C GLU A 63 -9.87 3.00 7.41
N LEU A 64 -8.69 3.62 7.30
CA LEU A 64 -7.43 2.90 7.17
C LEU A 64 -6.80 2.68 8.55
N VAL A 65 -7.23 1.61 9.21
CA VAL A 65 -6.70 1.23 10.53
C VAL A 65 -5.21 0.87 10.42
N VAL A 66 -4.41 1.60 11.18
CA VAL A 66 -2.95 1.44 11.31
C VAL A 66 -2.51 1.61 12.75
N VAL A 67 -1.49 0.88 13.17
CA VAL A 67 -0.87 1.05 14.49
C VAL A 67 0.43 1.83 14.38
N GLU A 68 0.87 2.44 15.48
CA GLU A 68 2.12 3.22 15.52
C GLU A 68 3.33 2.42 15.05
N GLY A 69 3.42 1.13 15.43
CA GLY A 69 4.49 0.22 15.00
C GLY A 69 4.58 0.02 13.48
N THR A 70 3.56 0.38 12.72
CA THR A 70 3.59 0.39 11.25
C THR A 70 3.98 1.77 10.70
N ILE A 71 3.52 2.85 11.34
CA ILE A 71 3.71 4.21 10.84
C ILE A 71 5.12 4.73 11.06
N TYR A 72 5.73 4.53 12.23
CA TYR A 72 7.08 5.04 12.48
C TYR A 72 8.15 4.48 11.51
N PRO A 73 8.21 3.16 11.26
CA PRO A 73 9.14 2.62 10.26
C PRO A 73 8.87 3.11 8.84
N LEU A 74 7.59 3.32 8.48
CA LEU A 74 7.21 3.88 7.19
C LEU A 74 7.72 5.32 7.05
N LEU A 75 7.47 6.18 8.02
CA LEU A 75 7.96 7.57 8.00
C LEU A 75 9.48 7.64 7.89
N GLY A 76 10.20 6.81 8.65
CA GLY A 76 11.65 6.72 8.54
C GLY A 76 12.12 6.27 7.15
N ARG A 77 11.39 5.37 6.49
CA ARG A 77 11.69 4.96 5.11
C ARG A 77 11.42 6.08 4.11
N LEU A 78 10.24 6.70 4.17
CA LEU A 78 9.88 7.80 3.27
C LEU A 78 10.86 8.98 3.40
N GLN A 79 11.39 9.22 4.59
CA GLN A 79 12.44 10.21 4.81
C GLN A 79 13.78 9.79 4.18
N ARG A 80 14.23 8.54 4.38
CA ARG A 80 15.45 8.01 3.75
C ARG A 80 15.37 8.02 2.22
N ASP A 81 14.18 7.78 1.68
CA ASP A 81 13.90 7.81 0.24
C ASP A 81 13.73 9.24 -0.30
N GLY A 82 13.90 10.26 0.55
CA GLY A 82 13.84 11.68 0.17
C GLY A 82 12.43 12.20 -0.11
N LEU A 83 11.39 11.45 0.21
CA LEU A 83 9.98 11.82 -0.01
C LEU A 83 9.45 12.77 1.07
N LEU A 84 9.97 12.61 2.29
CA LEU A 84 9.62 13.44 3.44
C LEU A 84 10.87 14.10 4.02
N ARG A 85 10.69 15.29 4.59
CA ARG A 85 11.56 15.87 5.60
C ARG A 85 10.75 16.08 6.89
N TYR A 86 11.41 16.45 7.96
CA TYR A 86 10.72 16.88 9.17
C TYR A 86 11.33 18.15 9.73
N ASP A 87 10.49 18.96 10.37
CA ASP A 87 10.90 20.08 11.18
C ASP A 87 10.59 19.76 12.66
N TRP A 88 11.46 20.21 13.55
CA TRP A 88 11.17 20.19 14.98
C TRP A 88 10.29 21.39 15.32
N GLN A 89 9.19 21.14 16.02
CA GLN A 89 8.34 22.19 16.57
C GLN A 89 8.27 22.03 18.08
N GLU A 90 8.32 23.14 18.81
CA GLU A 90 8.06 23.14 20.24
C GLU A 90 6.65 22.59 20.50
N SER A 91 6.50 21.90 21.62
CA SER A 91 5.20 21.41 22.05
C SER A 91 4.79 22.13 23.32
N GLU A 92 3.48 22.37 23.48
CA GLU A 92 2.94 23.04 24.68
C GLU A 92 3.33 22.32 25.98
N GLN A 93 3.51 20.99 25.90
CA GLN A 93 4.00 20.16 27.00
C GLN A 93 4.90 19.04 26.47
N GLY A 94 6.14 19.00 26.97
CA GLY A 94 7.11 17.95 26.69
C GLY A 94 8.15 18.30 25.62
N PRO A 95 8.93 17.30 25.16
CA PRO A 95 9.99 17.53 24.20
C PRO A 95 9.45 18.00 22.84
N PRO A 96 10.28 18.67 22.03
CA PRO A 96 9.92 19.05 20.66
C PRO A 96 9.38 17.86 19.86
N ARG A 97 8.38 18.12 19.01
CA ARG A 97 7.73 17.12 18.16
C ARG A 97 8.21 17.25 16.72
N LYS A 98 8.35 16.12 16.04
CA LYS A 98 8.64 16.08 14.61
C LYS A 98 7.36 16.27 13.81
N TYR A 99 7.35 17.26 12.92
CA TYR A 99 6.29 17.46 11.94
C TYR A 99 6.83 17.11 10.56
N TYR A 100 6.21 16.13 9.92
CA TYR A 100 6.61 15.64 8.61
C TYR A 100 5.99 16.48 7.49
N VAL A 101 6.79 16.77 6.48
CA VAL A 101 6.44 17.60 5.32
C VAL A 101 6.94 16.91 4.06
N LEU A 102 6.18 17.00 2.96
CA LEU A 102 6.68 16.59 1.65
C LEU A 102 7.89 17.42 1.24
N THR A 103 8.86 16.75 0.62
CA THR A 103 9.87 17.43 -0.20
C THR A 103 9.30 17.71 -1.59
N GLU A 104 9.99 18.50 -2.41
CA GLU A 104 9.62 18.66 -3.83
C GLU A 104 9.63 17.32 -4.58
N TYR A 105 10.60 16.46 -4.27
CA TYR A 105 10.65 15.11 -4.84
C TYR A 105 9.45 14.27 -4.40
N GLY A 106 9.12 14.29 -3.11
CA GLY A 106 7.92 13.64 -2.57
C GLY A 106 6.63 14.12 -3.20
N GLN A 107 6.51 15.43 -3.45
CA GLN A 107 5.36 16.01 -4.15
C GLN A 107 5.22 15.46 -5.58
N ARG A 108 6.33 15.43 -6.35
CA ARG A 108 6.33 14.85 -7.70
C ARG A 108 5.94 13.37 -7.70
N VAL A 109 6.50 12.59 -6.78
CA VAL A 109 6.17 11.16 -6.62
C VAL A 109 4.70 10.95 -6.24
N MET A 110 4.15 11.77 -5.35
CA MET A 110 2.74 11.69 -4.96
C MET A 110 1.80 11.99 -6.12
N ILE A 111 2.12 12.97 -6.97
CA ILE A 111 1.36 13.27 -8.20
C ILE A 111 1.40 12.09 -9.17
N GLU A 112 2.58 11.49 -9.40
CA GLU A 112 2.73 10.31 -10.26
C GLU A 112 1.93 9.11 -9.73
N LEU A 113 1.99 8.84 -8.42
CA LEU A 113 1.21 7.79 -7.79
C LEU A 113 -0.29 8.02 -7.91
N LYS A 114 -0.75 9.26 -7.76
CA LYS A 114 -2.16 9.63 -7.95
C LYS A 114 -2.66 9.25 -9.34
N GLN A 115 -1.87 9.51 -10.39
CA GLN A 115 -2.22 9.12 -11.75
C GLN A 115 -2.23 7.60 -11.93
N ARG A 116 -1.20 6.91 -11.44
CA ARG A 116 -1.12 5.44 -11.52
C ARG A 116 -2.28 4.74 -10.83
N ILE A 117 -2.68 5.21 -9.65
CA ILE A 117 -3.84 4.68 -8.93
C ILE A 117 -5.12 4.91 -9.73
N LYS A 118 -5.32 6.10 -10.30
CA LYS A 118 -6.46 6.40 -11.16
C LYS A 118 -6.53 5.44 -12.35
N THR A 119 -5.39 5.18 -13.01
CA THR A 119 -5.29 4.23 -14.10
C THR A 119 -5.65 2.82 -13.64
N LEU A 120 -5.09 2.33 -12.54
CA LEU A 120 -5.42 1.00 -12.00
C LEU A 120 -6.92 0.85 -11.70
N SER A 121 -7.53 1.87 -11.07
CA SER A 121 -8.97 1.87 -10.81
C SER A 121 -9.80 1.85 -12.10
N SER A 122 -9.35 2.53 -13.17
CA SER A 122 -10.03 2.48 -14.47
C SER A 122 -9.89 1.10 -15.13
N THR A 123 -8.71 0.48 -15.07
CA THR A 123 -8.47 -0.87 -15.58
C THR A 123 -9.38 -1.89 -14.90
N LEU A 124 -9.46 -1.86 -13.57
CA LEU A 124 -10.36 -2.74 -12.81
C LEU A 124 -11.82 -2.59 -13.24
N LYS A 125 -12.31 -1.34 -13.32
CA LYS A 125 -13.68 -1.06 -13.78
C LYS A 125 -13.96 -1.61 -15.19
N THR A 126 -12.99 -1.55 -16.09
CA THR A 126 -13.14 -2.08 -17.46
C THR A 126 -13.19 -3.61 -17.45
N LEU A 127 -12.27 -4.26 -16.71
CA LEU A 127 -12.21 -5.72 -16.62
C LEU A 127 -13.45 -6.31 -15.94
N GLU A 128 -13.93 -5.70 -14.86
CA GLU A 128 -15.14 -6.15 -14.15
C GLU A 128 -16.43 -5.98 -14.96
N LYS A 129 -16.48 -4.99 -15.86
CA LYS A 129 -17.59 -4.82 -16.81
C LYS A 129 -17.55 -5.86 -17.92
N GLY A 130 -16.35 -6.19 -18.43
CA GLY A 130 -16.16 -7.22 -19.45
C GLY A 130 -16.39 -8.65 -18.94
N ALA A 131 -16.27 -8.88 -17.63
CA ALA A 131 -16.50 -10.18 -17.00
C ALA A 131 -18.00 -10.51 -16.76
N LYS A 132 -18.92 -9.59 -17.08
CA LYS A 132 -20.37 -9.77 -16.96
C LYS A 132 -21.06 -10.02 -18.32
N SER A 133 -20.34 -10.49 -19.33
CA SER A 133 -20.88 -10.85 -20.66
C SER A 133 -20.56 -12.29 -21.01
#